data_AF-Q5NTA6-F1
#
_entry.id   AF-Q5NTA6-F1
#
_cell.length_a   1.000
_cell.length_b   1.000
_cell.length_c   1.000
_cell.angle_alpha   90.00
_cell.angle_beta   90.00
_cell.angle_gamma   90.00
#
_symmetry.space_group_name_H-M   'P 1'
#
loop_
_entity.id
_entity.type
_entity.pdbx_description
1 polymer ?
#
loop_
_entity_poly.entity_id
_entity_poly.type
_entity_poly.pdbx_seq_one_letter_code
_entity_poly.pdbx_strand_id
1 'polypeptide(L)'
;WLRTGFRVFFGCLAFFISVALPFLPSLAGLIGGIALPVTLAYPCLMWIMIKKPQTYTSTWFVNWSLGLLGLVLSVLLVFGAIWTIAIQGMDVHFFKPQ
;
A
#
# COMPACT_ATOMS: atom_id res chain seq x y z
N TRP A 1 8.30 -29.56 -6.48
CA TRP A 1 9.62 -29.11 -6.97
C TRP A 1 9.59 -27.68 -7.48
N LEU A 2 8.89 -27.37 -8.58
CA LEU A 2 8.88 -26.01 -9.16
C LEU A 2 8.36 -24.92 -8.21
N ARG A 3 7.24 -25.17 -7.50
CA ARG A 3 6.67 -24.24 -6.51
C ARG A 3 7.60 -23.94 -5.34
N THR A 4 8.36 -24.94 -4.89
CA THR A 4 9.34 -24.80 -3.81
C THR A 4 10.55 -24.00 -4.29
N GLY A 5 11.03 -24.25 -5.52
CA GLY A 5 12.11 -23.49 -6.14
C GLY A 5 11.78 -22.00 -6.25
N PHE A 6 10.58 -21.64 -6.73
CA PHE A 6 10.13 -20.25 -6.76
C PHE A 6 10.10 -19.61 -5.37
N ARG A 7 9.62 -20.33 -4.35
CA ARG A 7 9.51 -19.78 -2.99
C ARG A 7 10.89 -19.51 -2.37
N VAL A 8 11.85 -20.40 -2.59
CA VAL A 8 13.24 -20.21 -2.15
C VAL A 8 13.90 -19.07 -2.91
N PHE A 9 13.72 -19.00 -4.24
CA PHE A 9 14.26 -17.93 -5.08
C PHE A 9 13.74 -16.55 -4.67
N PHE A 10 12.42 -16.39 -4.52
CA PHE A 10 11.82 -15.15 -4.04
C PHE A 10 12.30 -14.78 -2.63
N GLY A 11 12.46 -15.76 -1.74
CA GLY A 11 13.00 -15.54 -0.40
C GLY A 11 14.44 -15.03 -0.41
N CYS A 12 15.32 -15.66 -1.18
CA CYS A 12 16.72 -15.23 -1.34
C CYS A 12 16.82 -13.82 -1.95
N LEU A 13 16.03 -13.53 -2.98
CA LEU A 13 15.96 -12.20 -3.59
C LEU A 13 15.49 -11.14 -2.58
N ALA A 14 14.40 -11.40 -1.86
CA ALA A 14 13.87 -10.47 -0.88
C ALA A 14 14.88 -10.16 0.23
N PHE A 15 15.61 -11.17 0.72
CA PHE A 15 16.66 -11.00 1.72
C PHE A 15 17.82 -10.14 1.18
N PHE A 16 18.30 -10.43 -0.04
CA PHE A 16 19.37 -9.65 -0.67
C PHE A 16 18.97 -8.18 -0.86
N ILE A 17 17.75 -7.95 -1.34
CA ILE A 17 17.19 -6.62 -1.59
C ILE A 17 17.02 -5.84 -0.26
N SER A 18 16.55 -6.50 0.81
CA SER A 18 16.42 -5.89 2.13
C SER A 18 17.76 -5.50 2.77
N VAL A 19 18.82 -6.28 2.54
CA VAL A 19 20.16 -5.98 3.06
C VAL A 19 20.84 -4.89 2.22
N ALA A 20 20.63 -4.89 0.90
CA ALA A 20 21.24 -3.93 -0.01
C ALA A 20 20.57 -2.55 0.00
N LEU A 21 19.26 -2.48 0.24
CA LEU A 21 18.45 -1.25 0.11
C LEU A 21 17.66 -0.98 1.39
N PRO A 22 18.26 -0.35 2.43
CA PRO A 22 17.58 -0.06 3.69
C PRO A 22 16.40 0.93 3.56
N PHE A 23 16.20 1.53 2.37
CA PHE A 23 15.09 2.47 2.09
C PHE A 23 13.78 1.79 1.64
N LEU A 24 13.77 0.47 1.42
CA LEU A 24 12.58 -0.28 1.01
C LEU A 24 11.37 -0.13 1.94
N PRO A 25 11.51 -0.10 3.28
CA PRO A 25 10.36 0.10 4.16
C PRO A 25 9.65 1.43 3.91
N SER A 26 10.41 2.47 3.58
CA SER A 26 9.89 3.80 3.23
C SER A 26 9.15 3.78 1.89
N LEU A 27 9.68 3.04 0.90
CA LEU A 27 9.06 2.85 -0.41
C LEU A 27 7.80 1.95 -0.34
N ALA A 28 7.77 0.98 0.57
CA ALA A 28 6.65 0.08 0.79
C ALA A 28 5.39 0.85 1.24
N GLY A 29 5.55 1.89 2.07
CA GLY A 29 4.46 2.79 2.45
C GLY A 29 3.87 3.53 1.24
N LEU A 30 4.71 3.94 0.30
CA LEU A 30 4.29 4.62 -0.94
C LEU A 30 3.55 3.66 -1.88
N ILE A 31 4.10 2.45 -2.09
CA ILE A 31 3.49 1.41 -2.93
C ILE A 31 2.16 0.95 -2.33
N GLY A 32 2.12 0.74 -1.00
CA GLY A 32 0.90 0.44 -0.27
C GLY A 32 -0.13 1.56 -0.39
N GLY A 33 0.29 2.82 -0.24
CA GLY A 33 -0.54 4.01 -0.42
C GLY A 33 -1.22 4.04 -1.79
N ILE A 34 -0.50 3.72 -2.87
CA ILE A 34 -1.06 3.70 -4.25
C ILE A 34 -1.97 2.49 -4.49
N ALA A 35 -1.71 1.36 -3.84
CA ALA A 35 -2.52 0.15 -3.99
C ALA A 35 -3.85 0.23 -3.22
N LEU A 36 -3.91 0.95 -2.10
CA LEU A 36 -5.08 1.01 -1.22
C LEU A 36 -6.37 1.56 -1.87
N PRO A 37 -6.34 2.60 -2.72
CA PRO A 37 -7.52 3.02 -3.48
C PRO A 37 -8.05 1.91 -4.39
N VAL A 38 -7.14 1.13 -4.98
CA VAL A 38 -7.49 0.03 -5.89
C VAL A 38 -8.05 -1.17 -5.13
N THR A 39 -7.54 -1.47 -3.93
CA THR A 39 -7.99 -2.65 -3.17
C THR A 39 -9.19 -2.37 -2.26
N LEU A 40 -9.33 -1.15 -1.75
CA LEU A 40 -10.38 -0.78 -0.79
C LEU A 40 -11.46 0.11 -1.41
N ALA A 41 -11.07 1.20 -2.08
CA ALA A 41 -12.05 2.16 -2.60
C ALA A 41 -12.75 1.65 -3.87
N TYR A 42 -12.02 1.00 -4.77
CA TYR A 42 -12.55 0.49 -6.02
C TYR A 42 -13.74 -0.48 -5.87
N PRO A 43 -13.68 -1.57 -5.07
CA PRO A 43 -14.83 -2.47 -4.93
C PRO A 43 -16.04 -1.80 -4.28
N CYS A 44 -15.83 -0.89 -3.33
CA CYS A 44 -16.90 -0.12 -2.70
C CYS A 44 -17.60 0.82 -3.69
N LEU A 45 -16.83 1.57 -4.48
CA LEU A 45 -17.38 2.47 -5.52
C LEU A 45 -18.04 1.69 -6.64
N MET A 46 -17.44 0.58 -7.08
CA MET A 46 -18.00 -0.31 -8.09
C MET A 46 -19.35 -0.89 -7.64
N TRP A 47 -19.45 -1.31 -6.39
CA TRP A 47 -20.70 -1.82 -5.83
C TRP A 47 -21.81 -0.76 -5.83
N ILE A 48 -21.50 0.48 -5.41
CA ILE A 48 -22.46 1.60 -5.43
C ILE A 48 -22.94 1.90 -6.85
N MET A 49 -22.02 1.90 -7.83
CA MET A 49 -22.34 2.14 -9.25
C MET A 49 -23.24 1.05 -9.85
N ILE A 50 -22.98 -0.23 -9.55
CA ILE A 50 -23.72 -1.37 -10.09
C ILE A 50 -25.11 -1.46 -9.46
N LYS A 51 -25.19 -1.36 -8.13
CA LYS A 51 -26.46 -1.60 -7.41
C LYS A 51 -27.38 -0.40 -7.40
N LYS A 52 -26.89 0.82 -7.63
CA LYS A 52 -27.64 2.09 -7.49
C LYS A 52 -28.64 2.04 -6.33
N PRO A 53 -28.19 1.70 -5.10
CA PRO A 53 -29.09 1.57 -3.97
C PRO A 53 -29.77 2.90 -3.70
N GLN A 54 -30.99 2.87 -3.14
CA GLN A 54 -31.65 4.09 -2.70
C GLN A 54 -30.77 4.84 -1.70
N THR A 55 -30.57 6.12 -1.97
CA THR A 55 -29.88 7.06 -1.09
C THR A 55 -30.44 6.94 0.31
N TYR A 56 -29.56 6.91 1.33
CA TYR A 56 -29.88 6.72 2.76
C TYR A 56 -30.13 5.29 3.27
N THR A 57 -29.94 4.25 2.46
CA THR A 57 -29.92 2.89 3.01
C THR A 57 -28.64 2.67 3.84
N SER A 58 -28.73 1.96 4.96
CA SER A 58 -27.58 1.64 5.83
C SER A 58 -26.40 1.03 5.06
N THR A 59 -26.66 0.15 4.09
CA THR A 59 -25.64 -0.45 3.21
C THR A 59 -24.96 0.55 2.27
N TRP A 60 -25.66 1.60 1.85
CA TRP A 60 -25.06 2.68 1.05
C TRP A 60 -24.11 3.53 1.90
N PHE A 61 -24.53 3.89 3.12
CA PHE A 61 -23.69 4.67 4.03
C PHE A 61 -22.40 3.92 4.40
N VAL A 62 -22.50 2.62 4.69
CA VAL A 62 -21.34 1.77 5.00
C VAL A 62 -20.38 1.66 3.80
N ASN A 63 -20.88 1.33 2.60
CA ASN A 63 -19.99 1.24 1.43
C ASN A 63 -19.35 2.58 1.05
N TRP A 64 -20.09 3.67 1.21
CA TRP A 64 -19.58 5.01 0.95
C TRP A 64 -18.52 5.44 1.97
N SER A 65 -18.75 5.17 3.26
CA SER A 65 -17.78 5.49 4.32
C SER A 65 -16.51 4.64 4.22
N LEU A 66 -16.61 3.35 3.89
CA LEU A 66 -15.44 2.50 3.63
C LEU A 66 -14.63 2.99 2.42
N GLY A 67 -15.30 3.40 1.34
CA GLY A 67 -14.64 3.95 0.17
C GLY A 67 -13.88 5.25 0.49
N LEU A 68 -14.52 6.16 1.22
CA LEU A 68 -13.90 7.41 1.67
C LEU A 68 -12.72 7.13 2.62
N LEU A 69 -12.89 6.22 3.57
CA LEU A 69 -11.86 5.83 4.53
C LEU A 69 -10.64 5.21 3.81
N GLY A 70 -10.87 4.35 2.81
CA GLY A 70 -9.79 3.80 1.99
C GLY A 70 -8.99 4.86 1.23
N LEU A 71 -9.67 5.91 0.75
CA LEU A 71 -9.01 7.04 0.08
C LEU A 71 -8.24 7.93 1.06
N VAL A 72 -8.80 8.21 2.24
CA VAL A 72 -8.10 8.96 3.30
C VAL A 72 -6.85 8.21 3.78
N LEU A 73 -6.95 6.90 4.00
CA LEU A 73 -5.80 6.07 4.39
C LEU A 73 -4.70 6.09 3.33
N SER A 74 -5.06 6.06 2.05
CA SER A 74 -4.10 6.17 0.94
C SER A 74 -3.32 7.48 1.00
N VAL A 75 -4.01 8.61 1.15
CA VAL A 75 -3.38 9.94 1.26
C VAL A 75 -2.49 10.03 2.50
N LEU A 76 -2.96 9.54 3.65
CA LEU A 76 -2.18 9.53 4.89
C LEU A 76 -0.90 8.70 4.76
N LEU A 77 -0.96 7.54 4.10
CA LEU A 77 0.22 6.69 3.89
C LEU A 77 1.21 7.28 2.90
N VAL A 78 0.73 7.88 1.80
CA VAL A 78 1.60 8.59 0.85
C VAL A 78 2.28 9.78 1.55
N PHE A 79 1.51 10.57 2.32
CA PHE A 79 2.06 11.68 3.08
C PHE A 79 3.07 11.21 4.14
N GLY A 80 2.74 10.16 4.87
CA GLY A 80 3.64 9.55 5.85
C GLY A 80 4.93 9.05 5.21
N ALA A 81 4.85 8.37 4.07
CA ALA A 81 6.03 7.91 3.32
C ALA A 81 6.88 9.08 2.80
N ILE A 82 6.26 10.16 2.29
CA ILE A 82 6.98 11.37 1.88
C ILE A 82 7.66 12.03 3.09
N TRP A 83 6.97 12.09 4.22
CA TRP A 83 7.48 12.67 5.47
C TRP A 83 8.65 11.85 6.04
N THR A 84 8.59 10.52 6.01
CA THR A 84 9.73 9.67 6.41
C THR A 84 10.92 9.87 5.49
N ILE A 85 10.71 9.96 4.18
CA ILE A 85 11.79 10.27 3.21
C ILE A 85 12.37 11.67 3.48
N ALA A 86 11.53 12.65 3.76
CA ALA A 86 11.95 14.04 3.98
C ALA A 86 12.74 14.23 5.27
N ILE A 87 12.34 13.60 6.39
CA ILE A 87 13.04 13.73 7.67
C ILE A 87 14.28 12.85 7.74
N GLN A 88 14.21 11.61 7.26
CA GLN A 88 15.41 10.76 7.25
C GLN A 88 16.48 11.33 6.32
N GLY A 89 16.10 12.19 5.37
CA GLY A 89 16.98 12.66 4.32
C GLY A 89 17.41 11.48 3.44
N MET A 90 17.62 11.72 2.16
CA MET A 90 18.34 10.73 1.35
C MET A 90 19.82 10.79 1.72
N ASP A 91 20.20 10.35 2.92
CA ASP A 91 21.54 9.83 3.14
C ASP A 91 21.59 8.48 2.41
N VAL A 92 21.88 8.53 1.11
CA VAL A 92 22.13 7.40 0.22
C VAL A 92 23.39 6.65 0.68
N HIS A 93 23.32 6.05 1.87
CA HIS A 93 24.29 5.09 2.36
C HIS A 93 24.04 3.77 1.64
N PHE A 94 24.50 3.69 0.39
CA PHE A 94 24.39 2.50 -0.46
C PHE A 94 25.01 1.22 0.16
N PHE A 95 25.81 1.31 1.23
CA PHE A 95 26.46 0.16 1.87
C PHE A 95 26.86 0.42 3.34
N LYS A 96 25.92 0.77 4.22
CA LYS A 96 26.16 0.69 5.68
C LYS A 96 24.98 0.02 6.39
N PRO A 97 25.02 -1.30 6.63
CA PRO A 97 24.12 -1.92 7.58
C PRO A 97 24.49 -1.42 8.99
N GLN A 98 23.51 -0.93 9.73
CA GLN A 98 23.54 -0.92 11.19
C GLN A 98 22.69 -2.09 11.68
#